data_AF-A0A533ZR26-F1
#
_entry.id   AF-A0A533ZR26-F1
#
_cell.length_a   1.000
_cell.length_b   1.000
_cell.length_c   1.000
_cell.angle_alpha   90.00
_cell.angle_beta   90.00
_cell.angle_gamma   90.00
#
_symmetry.space_group_name_H-M   'P 1'
#
loop_
_entity.id
_entity.type
_entity.pdbx_description
1 polymer ?
#
loop_
_entity_poly.entity_id
_entity_poly.type
_entity_poly.pdbx_seq_one_letter_code
_entity_poly.pdbx_strand_id
1 'polypeptide(L)'
;EEMYNTGKSAAEIIKAKGLTQVSDEGALEKIIDEVMAKNPQQVSQYRSGKEQVFGFFVGQVMKASGGKANPQKVNELLKRKLAQ
;
A
#
# COMPACT_ATOMS: atom_id res chain seq x y z
N GLU A 1 -9.98 -31.29 -22.49
CA GLU A 1 -9.83 -29.92 -23.04
C GLU A 1 -11.05 -29.17 -22.49
N GLU A 2 -10.98 -28.18 -21.61
CA GLU A 2 -10.24 -26.90 -21.62
C GLU A 2 -9.80 -26.47 -20.21
N MET A 3 -8.70 -25.71 -20.15
CA MET A 3 -8.07 -25.16 -18.95
C MET A 3 -8.62 -23.74 -18.61
N TYR A 4 -8.38 -23.30 -17.36
CA TYR A 4 -8.41 -21.91 -16.85
C TYR A 4 -9.76 -21.24 -16.50
N ASN A 5 -10.05 -21.13 -15.19
CA ASN A 5 -10.02 -19.83 -14.50
C ASN A 5 -10.17 -19.98 -12.98
N THR A 6 -9.03 -19.90 -12.30
CA THR A 6 -8.78 -19.59 -10.88
C THR A 6 -9.98 -19.58 -9.92
N GLY A 7 -10.07 -20.62 -9.08
CA GLY A 7 -10.92 -20.68 -7.89
C GLY A 7 -10.51 -19.66 -6.81
N LYS A 8 -10.92 -18.40 -6.97
CA LYS A 8 -10.84 -17.36 -5.94
C LYS A 8 -12.23 -17.03 -5.38
N SER A 9 -12.99 -18.06 -5.02
CA SER A 9 -14.37 -17.98 -4.51
C SER A 9 -14.42 -17.88 -2.99
N ALA A 10 -13.80 -16.85 -2.42
CA ALA A 10 -13.92 -16.53 -0.98
C ALA A 10 -13.79 -15.03 -0.67
N ALA A 11 -13.19 -14.24 -1.57
CA ALA A 11 -12.89 -12.83 -1.33
C ALA A 11 -14.07 -11.86 -1.57
N GLU A 12 -15.20 -12.34 -2.13
CA GLU A 12 -16.24 -11.45 -2.63
C GLU A 12 -17.39 -11.13 -1.67
N ILE A 13 -17.56 -11.82 -0.53
CA ILE A 13 -18.80 -11.72 0.26
C ILE A 13 -18.65 -10.97 1.60
N ILE A 14 -17.43 -10.72 2.08
CA ILE A 14 -17.22 -9.84 3.26
C ILE A 14 -17.34 -8.34 2.89
N LYS A 15 -17.68 -8.07 1.61
CA LYS A 15 -18.68 -7.11 1.10
C LYS A 15 -18.73 -5.63 1.56
N ALA A 16 -19.30 -5.35 2.72
CA ALA A 16 -20.10 -4.10 2.83
C ALA A 16 -19.86 -3.15 4.02
N LYS A 17 -19.27 -3.59 5.15
CA LYS A 17 -19.00 -2.67 6.29
C LYS A 17 -17.60 -2.76 6.88
N GLY A 18 -17.01 -3.96 6.95
CA GLY A 18 -15.56 -4.10 7.14
C GLY A 18 -14.80 -3.82 5.85
N LEU A 19 -15.44 -4.02 4.71
CA LEU A 19 -14.86 -3.88 3.39
C LEU A 19 -14.67 -2.43 2.96
N THR A 20 -15.38 -1.43 3.49
CA THR A 20 -15.04 -0.02 3.18
C THR A 20 -13.71 0.34 3.81
N GLN A 21 -13.57 0.14 5.13
CA GLN A 21 -12.32 0.38 5.85
C GLN A 21 -11.15 -0.51 5.38
N VAL A 22 -11.42 -1.80 5.10
CA VAL A 22 -10.43 -2.74 4.54
C VAL A 22 -10.17 -2.49 3.04
N SER A 23 -11.14 -1.97 2.27
CA SER A 23 -10.89 -1.55 0.88
C SER A 23 -10.01 -0.32 0.83
N ASP A 24 -10.19 0.60 1.78
CA ASP A 24 -9.33 1.79 1.90
C ASP A 24 -7.90 1.38 2.28
N GLU A 25 -7.73 0.44 3.22
CA GLU A 25 -6.40 -0.12 3.53
C GLU A 25 -5.79 -0.87 2.36
N GLY A 26 -6.53 -1.78 1.71
CA GLY A 26 -6.01 -2.56 0.59
C GLY A 26 -5.68 -1.71 -0.65
N ALA A 27 -6.46 -0.66 -0.91
CA ALA A 27 -6.13 0.31 -1.96
C ALA A 27 -4.88 1.12 -1.60
N LEU A 28 -4.76 1.54 -0.34
CA LEU A 28 -3.60 2.27 0.14
C LEU A 28 -2.33 1.43 0.13
N GLU A 29 -2.41 0.15 0.49
CA GLU A 29 -1.29 -0.79 0.40
C GLU A 29 -0.80 -0.97 -1.03
N LYS A 30 -1.72 -1.09 -2.01
CA LYS A 30 -1.34 -1.15 -3.43
C LYS A 30 -0.63 0.12 -3.90
N ILE A 31 -1.11 1.29 -3.47
CA ILE A 31 -0.44 2.56 -3.78
C ILE A 31 0.96 2.60 -3.16
N ILE A 32 1.10 2.15 -1.91
CA ILE A 32 2.41 2.07 -1.23
C ILE A 32 3.35 1.12 -1.99
N ASP A 33 2.88 -0.07 -2.37
CA ASP A 33 3.67 -1.05 -3.11
C ASP A 33 4.12 -0.48 -4.47
N GLU A 34 3.23 0.21 -5.20
CA GLU A 34 3.59 0.88 -6.46
C GLU A 34 4.62 1.99 -6.26
N VAL A 35 4.45 2.82 -5.22
CA VAL A 35 5.39 3.90 -4.93
C VAL A 35 6.76 3.32 -4.57
N MET A 36 6.82 2.26 -3.76
CA MET A 36 8.06 1.57 -3.41
C MET A 36 8.73 0.94 -4.63
N ALA A 37 7.95 0.28 -5.50
CA ALA A 37 8.44 -0.32 -6.74
C ALA A 37 9.00 0.72 -7.73
N LYS A 38 8.42 1.93 -7.77
CA LYS A 38 8.91 3.06 -8.59
C LYS A 38 10.14 3.75 -8.00
N ASN A 39 10.43 3.54 -6.71
CA ASN A 39 11.50 4.23 -5.99
C ASN A 39 12.42 3.24 -5.23
N PRO A 40 13.02 2.25 -5.91
CA PRO A 40 13.79 1.19 -5.26
C PRO A 40 15.03 1.72 -4.53
N GLN A 41 15.65 2.80 -5.03
CA GLN A 41 16.80 3.43 -4.39
C GLN A 41 16.44 4.03 -3.02
N GLN A 42 15.28 4.68 -2.93
CA GLN A 42 14.76 5.27 -1.70
C GLN A 42 14.38 4.18 -0.69
N VAL A 43 13.84 3.04 -1.14
CA VAL A 43 13.57 1.89 -0.28
C VAL A 43 14.88 1.39 0.33
N SER A 44 15.93 1.23 -0.49
CA SER A 44 17.25 0.84 0.00
C SER A 44 17.81 1.85 1.00
N GLN A 45 17.71 3.15 0.72
CA GLN A 45 18.20 4.20 1.62
C GLN A 45 17.48 4.17 2.98
N TYR A 46 16.15 4.01 2.98
CA TYR A 46 15.38 3.88 4.21
C TYR A 46 15.84 2.65 5.02
N ARG A 47 15.97 1.49 4.35
CA ARG A 47 16.46 0.26 4.97
C ARG A 47 17.90 0.35 5.48
N SER A 48 18.73 1.23 4.90
CA SER A 48 20.07 1.58 5.40
C SER A 48 20.04 2.57 6.58
N GLY A 49 18.87 2.89 7.15
CA GLY A 49 18.72 3.76 8.32
C GLY A 49 18.53 5.24 7.99
N LYS A 50 18.35 5.63 6.72
CA LYS A 50 18.02 7.01 6.36
C LYS A 50 16.53 7.28 6.55
N GLU A 51 16.13 7.53 7.79
CA GLU A 51 14.73 7.78 8.16
C GLU A 51 14.12 9.00 7.46
N GLN A 52 14.94 9.97 7.01
CA GLN A 52 14.48 11.14 6.24
C GLN A 52 13.74 10.76 4.95
N VAL A 53 14.04 9.58 4.39
CA VAL A 53 13.38 9.07 3.17
C VAL A 53 11.93 8.66 3.44
N PHE A 54 11.56 8.44 4.70
CA PHE A 54 10.18 8.17 5.07
C PHE A 54 9.23 9.30 4.67
N GLY A 55 9.61 10.56 4.93
CA GLY A 55 8.80 11.73 4.55
C GLY A 55 8.60 11.86 3.04
N PHE A 56 9.58 11.44 2.24
CA PHE A 56 9.45 11.36 0.78
C PHE A 56 8.36 10.37 0.39
N PHE A 57 8.36 9.17 0.96
CA PHE A 57 7.36 8.15 0.67
C PHE A 57 5.95 8.57 1.09
N VAL A 58 5.79 9.18 2.27
CA VAL A 58 4.51 9.74 2.70
C VAL A 58 3.98 10.73 1.67
N GLY A 59 4.81 11.67 1.19
CA GLY A 59 4.43 12.63 0.16
C GLY A 59 4.03 11.98 -1.16
N GLN A 60 4.77 10.96 -1.61
CA GLN A 60 4.44 10.22 -2.84
C GLN A 60 3.11 9.46 -2.73
N VAL A 61 2.84 8.81 -1.60
CA VAL A 61 1.60 8.08 -1.35
C VAL A 61 0.40 9.04 -1.24
N MET A 62 0.57 10.17 -0.56
CA MET A 62 -0.44 11.23 -0.50
C MET A 62 -0.76 11.79 -1.89
N LYS A 63 0.26 11.99 -2.73
CA LYS A 63 0.06 12.43 -4.13
C LYS A 63 -0.63 11.38 -4.97
N ALA A 64 -0.20 10.12 -4.89
CA ALA A 64 -0.77 9.01 -5.67
C ALA A 64 -2.22 8.68 -5.27
N SER A 65 -2.59 8.91 -4.00
CA SER A 65 -3.98 8.81 -3.54
C SER A 65 -4.85 10.04 -3.89
N GLY A 66 -4.28 11.05 -4.57
CA GLY A 66 -4.99 12.29 -4.89
C GLY A 66 -5.37 13.11 -3.66
N GLY A 67 -4.61 12.99 -2.57
CA GLY A 67 -4.88 13.66 -1.29
C GLY A 67 -6.02 13.05 -0.48
N LYS A 68 -6.57 11.91 -0.91
CA LYS A 68 -7.71 11.25 -0.25
C LYS A 68 -7.29 10.29 0.87
N ALA A 69 -6.02 9.87 0.90
CA ALA A 69 -5.55 8.97 1.93
C ALA A 69 -5.46 9.65 3.31
N ASN A 70 -5.76 8.89 4.36
CA ASN A 70 -5.58 9.35 5.73
C ASN A 70 -4.07 9.36 6.09
N PRO A 71 -3.49 10.50 6.52
CA PRO A 71 -2.07 10.58 6.84
C PRO A 71 -1.60 9.63 7.96
N GLN A 72 -2.41 9.41 8.98
CA GLN A 72 -2.07 8.47 10.06
C GLN A 72 -1.97 7.04 9.52
N LYS A 73 -2.93 6.66 8.66
CA LYS A 73 -2.97 5.33 8.07
C LYS A 73 -1.86 5.10 7.05
N VAL A 74 -1.53 6.13 6.26
CA VAL A 74 -0.36 6.13 5.37
C VAL A 74 0.91 5.85 6.18
N ASN A 75 1.13 6.59 7.26
CA ASN A 75 2.31 6.42 8.10
C ASN A 75 2.43 5.00 8.68
N GLU A 76 1.32 4.47 9.23
CA GLU A 76 1.26 3.13 9.81
C GLU A 76 1.61 2.04 8.78
N LEU A 77 0.91 2.02 7.65
CA LEU A 77 1.07 1.01 6.60
C LEU A 77 2.44 1.11 5.93
N LEU A 78 2.90 2.33 5.65
CA LEU A 78 4.18 2.57 5.02
C LEU A 78 5.34 2.12 5.92
N LYS A 79 5.27 2.41 7.23
CA LYS A 79 6.27 1.94 8.20
C LYS A 79 6.28 0.41 8.26
N ARG A 80 5.10 -0.23 8.26
CA ARG A 80 4.97 -1.68 8.26
C ARG A 80 5.54 -2.33 6.99
N LYS A 81 5.33 -1.73 5.81
CA LYS A 81 5.83 -2.23 4.53
C LYS A 81 7.33 -2.03 4.35
N LEU A 82 7.88 -0.91 4.81
CA LEU A 82 9.31 -0.63 4.73
C LEU A 82 10.15 -1.40 5.77
N ALA A 83 9.53 -1.84 6.87
CA ALA A 83 10.16 -2.66 7.91
C ALA A 83 10.15 -4.17 7.61
N GLN A 84 9.43 -4.60 6.56
CA GLN A 84 9.56 -5.95 5.98
C GLN A 84 10.77 -6.02 5.07
#